data_AF-A0A9D8XGS7-F1
#
_entry.id   AF-A0A9D8XGS7-F1
#
_cell.length_a   1.000
_cell.length_b   1.000
_cell.length_c   1.000
_cell.angle_alpha   90.00
_cell.angle_beta   90.00
_cell.angle_gamma   90.00
#
_symmetry.space_group_name_H-M   'P 1'
#
loop_
_entity.id
_entity.type
_entity.pdbx_description
1 polymer ?
#
loop_
_entity_poly.entity_id
_entity_poly.type
_entity_poly.pdbx_seq_one_letter_code
_entity_poly.pdbx_strand_id
1 'polypeptide(L)'
;MYNTIEEQIEKTILVGLITPQQDEQKCREYLDELAFLAETAGAVPVKRFVQRLDSPNPRTIVGTGKLQEIRDYIEDNDISLVIFDDDLTAKQLKNLDDVLKVKILDRTSLILNIFADRAQTAHAKIQVELAQYQYFLPRLTRLWTHLERQRGGGGVNLRGPGETQIESDRRIVLDKIAQLKRELQRIDKQKTVQRSNRGKMVRVALVGYTNVGKSTLMNALSKSEVFAENKLFATLDTTVRKVIIDNLPFLLSDTVGFIRKLPHDLVESFKSTLDEVREADLLLNVVDISHPTFEEQIEVVNRTLEEIKANDKPIILVFNKIDA
;
A
#
# COMPACT_ATOMS: atom_id res chain seq x y z
N MET A 1 20.11 10.41 -24.68
CA MET A 1 20.97 9.27 -24.33
C MET A 1 20.11 8.35 -23.48
N TYR A 2 19.50 7.35 -24.10
CA TYR A 2 18.63 6.39 -23.42
C TYR A 2 19.52 5.47 -22.60
N ASN A 3 19.54 5.64 -21.28
CA ASN A 3 20.09 4.64 -20.39
C ASN A 3 19.06 3.51 -20.35
N THR A 4 19.31 2.47 -21.14
CA THR A 4 18.71 1.15 -20.96
C THR A 4 19.24 0.62 -19.63
N ILE A 5 18.53 0.92 -18.55
CA ILE A 5 18.74 0.25 -17.28
C ILE A 5 18.27 -1.17 -17.53
N GLU A 6 19.19 -2.13 -17.60
CA GLU A 6 18.84 -3.53 -17.39
C GLU A 6 18.00 -3.58 -16.13
N GLU A 7 16.72 -3.97 -16.24
CA GLU A 7 15.85 -4.20 -15.09
C GLU A 7 16.49 -5.32 -14.27
N GLN A 8 17.37 -4.95 -13.33
CA GLN A 8 17.94 -5.89 -12.38
C GLN A 8 16.77 -6.46 -11.60
N ILE A 9 16.50 -7.75 -11.82
CA ILE A 9 15.54 -8.52 -11.05
C ILE A 9 15.93 -8.38 -9.58
N GLU A 10 15.13 -7.64 -8.79
CA GLU A 10 15.38 -7.46 -7.36
C GLU A 10 15.04 -8.77 -6.63
N LYS A 11 16.03 -9.67 -6.53
CA LYS A 11 15.93 -10.89 -5.71
C LYS A 11 15.66 -10.49 -4.28
N THR A 12 14.58 -11.05 -3.74
CA THR A 12 13.98 -10.55 -2.52
C THR A 12 13.76 -11.63 -1.48
N ILE A 13 14.08 -11.28 -0.24
CA ILE A 13 13.74 -12.08 0.94
C ILE A 13 12.47 -11.52 1.58
N LEU A 14 11.56 -12.41 1.97
CA LEU A 14 10.38 -12.07 2.78
C LEU A 14 10.59 -12.50 4.23
N VAL A 15 10.26 -11.64 5.18
CA VAL A 15 10.41 -11.90 6.61
C VAL A 15 9.06 -11.74 7.31
N GLY A 16 8.64 -12.79 8.02
CA GLY A 16 7.42 -12.81 8.81
C GLY A 16 7.65 -13.27 10.25
N LEU A 17 6.74 -12.91 11.13
CA LEU A 17 6.74 -13.34 12.53
C LEU A 17 5.57 -14.29 12.80
N ILE A 18 5.77 -15.26 13.69
CA ILE A 18 4.69 -16.03 14.30
C ILE A 18 4.56 -15.52 15.74
N THR A 19 3.39 -15.02 16.09
CA THR A 19 3.08 -14.47 17.42
C THR A 19 1.87 -15.20 18.01
N PRO A 20 1.55 -15.05 19.30
CA PRO A 20 0.37 -15.69 19.89
C PRO A 20 -0.96 -15.29 19.20
N GLN A 21 -1.01 -14.11 18.56
CA GLN A 21 -2.16 -13.64 17.79
C GLN A 21 -2.11 -14.02 16.30
N GLN A 22 -0.96 -14.49 15.82
CA GLN A 22 -0.71 -14.87 14.43
C GLN A 22 -0.01 -16.23 14.40
N ASP A 23 -0.82 -17.28 14.28
CA ASP A 23 -0.32 -18.64 14.17
C ASP A 23 0.46 -18.89 12.86
N GLU A 24 0.97 -20.11 12.72
CA GLU A 24 1.78 -20.51 11.57
C GLU A 24 1.00 -20.49 10.24
N GLN A 25 -0.29 -20.81 10.28
CA GLN A 25 -1.14 -20.78 9.10
C GLN A 25 -1.35 -19.34 8.63
N LYS A 26 -1.74 -18.44 9.54
CA LYS A 26 -1.90 -17.01 9.24
C LYS A 26 -0.60 -16.38 8.76
N CYS A 27 0.53 -16.71 9.40
CA CYS A 27 1.84 -16.23 8.97
C CYS A 27 2.16 -16.65 7.52
N ARG A 28 1.82 -17.88 7.15
CA ARG A 28 2.03 -18.39 5.79
C ARG A 28 1.19 -17.63 4.77
N GLU A 29 -0.10 -17.47 5.03
CA GLU A 29 -1.03 -16.72 4.16
C GLU A 29 -0.59 -15.26 4.02
N TYR A 30 -0.11 -14.68 5.11
CA TYR A 30 0.40 -13.32 5.14
C TYR A 30 1.64 -13.16 4.26
N LEU A 31 2.54 -14.14 4.28
CA LEU A 31 3.71 -14.17 3.41
C LEU A 31 3.36 -14.52 1.97
N ASP A 32 2.31 -15.28 1.71
CA ASP A 32 1.78 -15.50 0.36
C ASP A 32 1.27 -14.18 -0.23
N GLU A 33 0.50 -13.41 0.53
CA GLU A 33 0.05 -12.09 0.10
C GLU A 33 1.22 -11.10 -0.04
N LEU A 34 2.20 -11.12 0.87
CA LEU A 34 3.39 -10.28 0.78
C LEU A 34 4.23 -10.62 -0.45
N ALA A 35 4.32 -11.90 -0.82
CA ALA A 35 4.97 -12.33 -2.06
C ALA A 35 4.25 -11.74 -3.27
N PHE A 36 2.91 -11.80 -3.29
CA PHE A 36 2.13 -11.23 -4.39
C PHE A 36 2.24 -9.70 -4.48
N LEU A 37 2.35 -9.00 -3.35
CA LEU A 37 2.70 -7.57 -3.30
C LEU A 37 4.09 -7.31 -3.89
N ALA A 38 5.09 -8.10 -3.50
CA ALA A 38 6.46 -7.96 -3.99
C ALA A 38 6.53 -8.19 -5.51
N GLU A 39 5.89 -9.24 -6.02
CA GLU A 39 5.76 -9.53 -7.45
C GLU A 39 5.06 -8.39 -8.20
N THR A 40 4.00 -7.82 -7.61
CA THR A 40 3.29 -6.67 -8.19
C THR A 40 4.20 -5.43 -8.31
N ALA A 41 5.17 -5.28 -7.41
CA ALA A 41 6.18 -4.22 -7.43
C ALA A 41 7.41 -4.54 -8.31
N GLY A 42 7.43 -5.70 -9.00
CA GLY A 42 8.55 -6.14 -9.83
C GLY A 42 9.68 -6.85 -9.09
N ALA A 43 9.52 -7.13 -7.80
CA ALA A 43 10.49 -7.91 -7.01
C ALA A 43 10.24 -9.41 -7.17
N VAL A 44 11.30 -10.23 -7.05
CA VAL A 44 11.20 -11.69 -7.15
C VAL A 44 11.49 -12.33 -5.78
N PRO A 45 10.46 -12.82 -5.07
CA PRO A 45 10.65 -13.51 -3.79
C PRO A 45 11.40 -14.84 -3.98
N VAL A 46 12.60 -14.95 -3.41
CA VAL A 46 13.43 -16.17 -3.51
C VAL A 46 13.45 -17.00 -2.23
N LYS A 47 13.19 -16.36 -1.07
CA LYS A 47 13.22 -17.04 0.22
C LYS A 47 12.28 -16.38 1.22
N ARG A 48 11.69 -17.20 2.09
CA ARG A 48 10.91 -16.76 3.24
C ARG A 48 11.63 -17.13 4.54
N PHE A 49 11.78 -16.17 5.43
CA PHE A 49 12.22 -16.38 6.81
C PHE A 49 11.07 -16.13 7.75
N VAL A 50 10.90 -17.06 8.68
CA VAL A 50 9.88 -16.97 9.73
C VAL A 50 10.56 -17.12 11.08
N GLN A 51 10.15 -16.29 12.03
CA GLN A 51 10.58 -16.43 13.41
C GLN A 51 9.40 -16.42 14.37
N ARG A 52 9.35 -17.44 15.24
CA ARG A 52 8.40 -17.50 16.35
C ARG A 52 8.90 -16.64 17.50
N LEU A 53 8.10 -15.67 17.92
CA LEU A 53 8.37 -14.73 19.01
C LEU A 53 7.04 -14.36 19.71
N ASP A 54 7.08 -14.19 21.03
CA ASP A 54 5.89 -13.71 21.76
C ASP A 54 5.53 -12.26 21.38
N SER A 55 6.54 -11.44 21.08
CA SER A 55 6.38 -10.08 20.58
C SER A 55 7.57 -9.67 19.68
N PRO A 56 7.38 -8.74 18.74
CA PRO A 56 8.45 -8.23 17.87
C PRO A 56 9.62 -7.66 18.66
N ASN A 57 10.86 -7.96 18.24
CA ASN A 57 12.03 -7.39 18.91
C ASN A 57 12.09 -5.86 18.70
N PRO A 58 12.14 -5.04 19.76
CA PRO A 58 12.14 -3.58 19.65
C PRO A 58 13.40 -3.03 18.97
N ARG A 59 14.46 -3.83 18.82
CA ARG A 59 15.70 -3.42 18.13
C ARG A 59 15.71 -3.77 16.66
N THR A 60 15.32 -4.99 16.28
CA THR A 60 15.58 -5.53 14.94
C THR A 60 14.41 -6.31 14.36
N ILE A 61 13.21 -6.24 14.98
CA ILE A 61 12.00 -7.02 14.71
C ILE A 61 12.15 -8.55 14.88
N VAL A 62 13.22 -9.13 14.33
CA VAL A 62 13.71 -10.49 14.51
C VAL A 62 14.79 -10.56 15.61
N GLY A 63 15.07 -11.77 16.09
CA GLY A 63 16.18 -12.05 17.01
C GLY A 63 17.54 -12.01 16.32
N THR A 64 18.61 -11.85 17.10
CA THR A 64 19.99 -11.71 16.58
C THR A 64 20.45 -12.92 15.78
N GLY A 65 20.13 -14.14 16.20
CA GLY A 65 20.48 -15.36 15.46
C GLY A 65 19.82 -15.43 14.08
N LYS A 66 18.53 -15.10 14.01
CA LYS A 66 17.79 -15.05 12.74
C LYS A 66 18.28 -13.92 11.84
N LEU A 67 18.64 -12.78 12.42
CA LEU A 67 19.22 -11.66 11.68
C LEU A 67 20.55 -12.03 11.01
N GLN A 68 21.41 -12.79 11.72
CA GLN A 68 22.65 -13.28 11.15
C GLN A 68 22.40 -14.30 10.03
N GLU A 69 21.46 -15.23 10.23
CA GLU A 69 21.05 -16.19 9.19
C GLU A 69 20.54 -15.50 7.92
N ILE A 70 19.74 -14.42 8.06
CA ILE A 70 19.28 -13.60 6.93
C ILE A 70 20.47 -12.94 6.24
N ARG A 71 21.41 -12.39 7.01
CA ARG A 71 22.61 -11.73 6.47
C ARG A 71 23.48 -12.71 5.69
N ASP A 72 23.75 -13.88 6.25
CA ASP A 72 24.58 -14.91 5.59
C ASP A 72 23.94 -15.32 4.27
N TYR A 73 22.61 -15.51 4.25
CA TYR A 73 21.88 -15.82 3.03
C TYR A 73 21.93 -14.69 1.98
N ILE A 74 21.91 -13.43 2.41
CA ILE A 74 22.04 -12.26 1.52
C ILE A 74 23.40 -12.27 0.82
N GLU A 75 24.48 -12.47 1.59
CA GLU A 75 25.86 -12.51 1.07
C GLU A 75 26.06 -13.69 0.11
N ASP A 76 25.47 -14.86 0.40
CA ASP A 76 25.61 -16.07 -0.41
C ASP A 76 24.80 -16.05 -1.73
N ASN A 77 23.67 -15.34 -1.78
CA ASN A 77 22.71 -15.43 -2.89
C ASN A 77 22.53 -14.14 -3.70
N ASP A 78 23.31 -13.11 -3.38
CA ASP A 78 23.27 -11.77 -4.00
C ASP A 78 21.86 -11.17 -3.98
N ILE A 79 21.32 -11.07 -2.76
CA ILE A 79 19.99 -10.52 -2.50
C ILE A 79 20.08 -9.01 -2.39
N SER A 80 19.24 -8.28 -3.12
CA SER A 80 19.24 -6.81 -3.12
C SER A 80 18.15 -6.18 -2.24
N LEU A 81 17.11 -6.94 -1.89
CA LEU A 81 15.95 -6.43 -1.16
C LEU A 81 15.49 -7.39 -0.05
N VAL A 82 15.15 -6.84 1.12
CA VAL A 82 14.49 -7.54 2.22
C VAL A 82 13.17 -6.86 2.55
N ILE A 83 12.08 -7.60 2.54
CA ILE A 83 10.74 -7.10 2.84
C ILE A 83 10.22 -7.73 4.12
N PHE A 84 9.78 -6.90 5.06
CA PHE A 84 9.14 -7.30 6.31
C PHE A 84 7.61 -7.14 6.23
N ASP A 85 6.84 -8.13 6.68
CA ASP A 85 5.35 -8.05 6.68
C ASP A 85 4.78 -7.01 7.66
N ASP A 86 5.56 -6.62 8.66
CA ASP A 86 5.18 -5.68 9.70
C ASP A 86 5.87 -4.33 9.53
N ASP A 87 5.22 -3.27 10.00
CA ASP A 87 5.77 -1.92 9.95
C ASP A 87 7.01 -1.78 10.83
N LEU A 88 8.05 -1.17 10.26
CA LEU A 88 9.30 -0.96 10.97
C LEU A 88 9.35 0.44 11.56
N THR A 89 9.76 0.51 12.83
CA THR A 89 10.09 1.77 13.48
C THR A 89 11.41 2.32 12.94
N ALA A 90 11.61 3.65 13.03
CA ALA A 90 12.85 4.29 12.59
C ALA A 90 14.11 3.69 13.27
N LYS A 91 13.97 3.19 14.51
CA LYS A 91 15.06 2.51 15.23
C LYS A 91 15.34 1.13 14.66
N GLN A 92 14.30 0.36 14.33
CA GLN A 92 14.45 -0.97 13.73
C GLN A 92 15.07 -0.88 12.34
N LEU A 93 14.57 0.02 11.49
CA LEU A 93 15.13 0.26 10.15
C LEU A 93 16.63 0.52 10.21
N LYS A 94 17.07 1.40 11.10
CA LYS A 94 18.50 1.69 11.26
C LYS A 94 19.31 0.46 11.66
N ASN A 95 18.89 -0.26 12.71
CA ASN A 95 19.66 -1.40 13.19
C ASN A 95 19.71 -2.54 12.16
N LEU A 96 18.65 -2.68 11.36
CA LEU A 96 18.63 -3.62 10.24
C LEU A 96 19.57 -3.18 9.12
N ASP A 97 19.56 -1.89 8.75
CA ASP A 97 20.43 -1.33 7.71
C ASP A 97 21.92 -1.46 8.08
N ASP A 98 22.27 -1.19 9.35
CA ASP A 98 23.63 -1.34 9.88
C ASP A 98 24.18 -2.77 9.72
N VAL A 99 23.30 -3.78 9.77
CA VAL A 99 23.67 -5.21 9.74
C VAL A 99 23.54 -5.81 8.34
N LEU A 100 22.43 -5.58 7.66
CA LEU A 100 22.07 -6.23 6.40
C LEU A 100 22.67 -5.52 5.18
N LYS A 101 22.88 -4.20 5.25
CA LYS A 101 23.49 -3.38 4.18
C LYS A 101 22.84 -3.51 2.79
N VAL A 102 21.57 -3.89 2.75
CA VAL A 102 20.75 -3.99 1.54
C VAL A 102 19.49 -3.15 1.70
N LYS A 103 18.75 -2.94 0.61
CA LYS A 103 17.49 -2.21 0.64
C LYS A 103 16.51 -2.95 1.56
N ILE A 104 15.93 -2.23 2.51
CA ILE A 104 14.93 -2.76 3.44
C ILE A 104 13.61 -2.04 3.19
N LEU A 105 12.55 -2.81 2.96
CA LEU A 105 11.19 -2.32 2.91
C LEU A 105 10.34 -2.99 3.97
N ASP A 106 9.39 -2.24 4.50
CA ASP A 106 8.26 -2.81 5.23
C ASP A 106 7.02 -2.86 4.33
N ARG A 107 6.00 -3.56 4.81
CA ARG A 107 4.74 -3.73 4.09
C ARG A 107 4.13 -2.40 3.68
N THR A 108 4.10 -1.41 4.57
CA THR A 108 3.56 -0.08 4.24
C THR A 108 4.35 0.58 3.10
N SER A 109 5.69 0.59 3.16
CA SER A 109 6.52 1.17 2.10
C SER A 109 6.31 0.46 0.77
N LEU A 110 6.19 -0.87 0.78
CA LEU A 110 5.91 -1.66 -0.41
C LEU A 110 4.57 -1.28 -1.04
N ILE A 111 3.51 -1.18 -0.24
CA ILE A 111 2.18 -0.77 -0.69
C ILE A 111 2.22 0.64 -1.30
N LEU A 112 2.89 1.59 -0.65
CA LEU A 112 3.05 2.95 -1.15
C LEU A 112 3.81 3.02 -2.49
N ASN A 113 4.83 2.17 -2.67
CA ASN A 113 5.57 2.09 -3.93
C ASN A 113 4.70 1.54 -5.07
N ILE A 114 3.95 0.45 -4.82
CA ILE A 114 3.01 -0.10 -5.80
C ILE A 114 1.99 0.97 -6.21
N PHE A 115 1.47 1.75 -5.25
CA PHE A 115 0.56 2.83 -5.57
C PHE A 115 1.20 3.97 -6.35
N ALA A 116 2.47 4.28 -6.09
CA ALA A 116 3.18 5.32 -6.83
C ALA A 116 3.33 4.94 -8.31
N ASP A 117 3.63 3.67 -8.57
CA ASP A 117 3.73 3.12 -9.93
C ASP A 117 2.38 3.08 -10.65
N ARG A 118 1.29 2.84 -9.90
CA ARG A 118 -0.07 2.76 -10.44
C ARG A 118 -0.77 4.10 -10.57
N ALA A 119 -0.31 5.14 -9.89
CA ALA A 119 -0.92 6.46 -9.93
C ALA A 119 -0.76 7.11 -11.31
N GLN A 120 -1.83 7.09 -12.10
CA GLN A 120 -1.85 7.69 -13.44
C GLN A 120 -2.33 9.14 -13.40
N THR A 121 -3.37 9.44 -12.62
CA THR A 121 -3.93 10.79 -12.54
C THR A 121 -3.08 11.71 -11.66
N ALA A 122 -3.13 13.02 -11.94
CA ALA A 122 -2.46 14.02 -11.09
C ALA A 122 -2.96 13.97 -9.64
N HIS A 123 -4.25 13.68 -9.44
CA HIS A 123 -4.85 13.55 -8.11
C HIS A 123 -4.27 12.35 -7.35
N ALA A 124 -4.26 11.16 -7.95
CA ALA A 124 -3.69 9.97 -7.33
C ALA A 124 -2.19 10.14 -7.06
N LYS A 125 -1.43 10.77 -7.97
CA LYS A 125 0.00 11.04 -7.79
C LYS A 125 0.26 11.91 -6.55
N ILE A 126 -0.47 13.02 -6.42
CA ILE A 126 -0.35 13.93 -5.27
C ILE A 126 -0.74 13.22 -3.96
N GLN A 127 -1.77 12.37 -3.98
CA GLN A 127 -2.20 11.60 -2.81
C GLN A 127 -1.14 10.60 -2.35
N VAL A 128 -0.59 9.82 -3.28
CA VAL A 128 0.43 8.83 -2.95
C VAL A 128 1.72 9.53 -2.50
N GLU A 129 2.13 10.60 -3.18
CA GLU A 129 3.30 11.40 -2.79
C GLU A 129 3.12 12.00 -1.38
N LEU A 130 1.92 12.51 -1.06
CA LEU A 130 1.60 13.01 0.28
C LEU A 130 1.73 11.90 1.34
N ALA A 131 1.15 10.73 1.08
CA ALA A 131 1.22 9.58 1.98
C ALA A 131 2.66 9.10 2.20
N GLN A 132 3.47 9.06 1.13
CA GLN A 132 4.90 8.75 1.22
C GLN A 132 5.64 9.75 2.11
N TYR A 133 5.45 11.06 1.89
CA TYR A 133 6.12 12.06 2.74
C TYR A 133 5.67 11.98 4.20
N GLN A 134 4.38 11.77 4.48
CA GLN A 134 3.89 11.58 5.85
C GLN A 134 4.51 10.35 6.51
N TYR A 135 4.60 9.24 5.77
CA TYR A 135 5.19 7.99 6.24
C TYR A 135 6.70 8.10 6.50
N PHE A 136 7.43 8.74 5.60
CA PHE A 136 8.88 8.88 5.70
C PHE A 136 9.30 10.00 6.66
N LEU A 137 8.50 11.04 6.90
CA LEU A 137 8.83 12.15 7.81
C LEU A 137 9.36 11.71 9.19
N PRO A 138 8.70 10.80 9.94
CA PRO A 138 9.23 10.34 11.23
C PRO A 138 10.47 9.43 11.08
N ARG A 139 10.78 8.94 9.87
CA ARG A 139 11.86 8.01 9.55
C ARG A 139 13.05 8.66 8.85
N LEU A 140 12.90 9.88 8.34
CA LEU A 140 13.88 10.63 7.52
C LEU A 140 15.13 11.05 8.29
N THR A 141 15.02 11.29 9.61
CA THR A 141 16.05 11.86 10.47
C THR A 141 17.37 11.09 10.50
N ARG A 142 17.43 9.86 9.99
CA ARG A 142 18.63 8.98 10.07
C ARG A 142 19.04 8.29 8.77
N LEU A 143 18.17 8.21 7.76
CA LEU A 143 18.49 7.74 6.40
C LEU A 143 19.53 8.63 5.69
N TRP A 144 19.65 9.89 6.11
CA TRP A 144 20.55 10.87 5.52
C TRP A 144 22.04 10.65 5.82
N THR A 145 22.37 9.93 6.90
CA THR A 145 23.78 9.56 7.20
C THR A 145 24.43 8.73 6.09
N HIS A 146 23.64 8.10 5.21
CA HIS A 146 24.11 7.36 4.04
C HIS A 146 24.24 8.24 2.77
N LEU A 147 23.35 9.22 2.59
CA LEU A 147 23.42 10.19 1.48
C LEU A 147 24.67 11.10 1.56
N GLU A 148 25.12 11.44 2.77
CA GLU A 148 26.39 12.16 2.96
C GLU A 148 27.62 11.35 2.49
N ARG A 149 27.60 10.02 2.65
CA ARG A 149 28.73 9.16 2.23
C ARG A 149 28.81 9.00 0.71
N GLN A 150 27.68 9.02 0.01
CA GLN A 150 27.63 8.81 -1.44
C GLN A 150 27.93 10.09 -2.24
N ARG A 151 27.86 11.27 -1.62
CA ARG A 151 28.14 12.57 -2.27
C ARG A 151 29.61 13.00 -2.33
N GLY A 152 30.54 12.21 -1.81
CA GLY A 152 31.98 12.39 -2.05
C GLY A 152 32.56 13.71 -1.51
N GLY A 153 33.18 13.66 -0.33
CA GLY A 153 33.97 14.77 0.19
C GLY A 153 34.66 14.39 1.49
N GLY A 154 35.92 13.96 1.39
CA GLY A 154 36.72 13.56 2.53
C GLY A 154 36.98 14.69 3.53
N GLY A 155 37.14 14.26 4.79
CA GLY A 155 37.96 14.89 5.84
C GLY A 155 37.81 16.39 6.06
N VAL A 156 37.29 16.76 7.24
CA VAL A 156 37.94 17.62 8.25
C VAL A 156 36.89 17.94 9.33
N ASN A 157 37.27 17.68 10.59
CA ASN A 157 36.68 18.22 11.83
C ASN A 157 35.51 19.21 11.68
N LEU A 158 34.27 18.70 11.63
CA LEU A 158 33.05 19.48 11.83
C LEU A 158 32.22 18.83 12.94
N ARG A 159 32.70 18.95 14.18
CA ARG A 159 31.83 18.86 15.36
C ARG A 159 30.93 20.11 15.35
N GLY A 160 29.76 19.98 14.71
CA GLY A 160 28.71 21.01 14.58
C GLY A 160 28.61 21.51 13.14
N PRO A 161 27.68 20.97 12.32
CA PRO A 161 26.32 21.52 12.14
C PRO A 161 25.26 20.47 11.69
N GLY A 162 25.38 19.20 12.09
CA GLY A 162 24.48 18.13 11.61
C GLY A 162 23.02 18.27 12.06
N GLU A 163 22.78 18.91 13.21
CA GLU A 163 21.43 19.10 13.76
C GLU A 163 20.64 20.16 12.96
N THR A 164 21.30 21.22 12.48
CA THR A 164 20.64 22.27 11.68
C THR A 164 20.33 21.82 10.25
N GLN A 165 21.12 20.92 9.66
CA GLN A 165 20.79 20.33 8.36
C GLN A 165 19.54 19.44 8.47
N ILE A 166 19.52 18.50 9.42
CA ILE A 166 18.36 17.64 9.68
C ILE A 166 17.08 18.47 9.92
N GLU A 167 17.16 19.56 10.68
CA GLU A 167 16.03 20.47 10.88
C GLU A 167 15.62 21.20 9.60
N SER A 168 16.59 21.66 8.80
CA SER A 168 16.33 22.28 7.50
C SER A 168 15.63 21.32 6.54
N ASP A 169 16.07 20.07 6.48
CA ASP A 169 15.49 19.07 5.57
C ASP A 169 14.12 18.62 6.03
N ARG A 170 13.95 18.45 7.35
CA ARG A 170 12.63 18.24 7.94
C ARG A 170 11.68 19.38 7.60
N ARG A 171 12.18 20.62 7.63
CA ARG A 171 11.40 21.80 7.24
C ARG A 171 11.01 21.76 5.76
N ILE A 172 11.93 21.41 4.86
CA ILE A 172 11.64 21.23 3.42
C ILE A 172 10.54 20.19 3.22
N VAL A 173 10.61 19.05 3.89
CA VAL A 173 9.59 17.99 3.79
C VAL A 173 8.26 18.46 4.36
N LEU A 174 8.24 19.17 5.48
CA LEU A 174 7.02 19.75 6.06
C LEU A 174 6.38 20.79 5.12
N ASP A 175 7.20 21.65 4.49
CA ASP A 175 6.73 22.65 3.53
C ASP A 175 6.14 21.97 2.28
N LYS A 176 6.76 20.88 1.81
CA LYS A 176 6.27 20.05 0.71
C LYS A 176 4.95 19.36 1.07
N ILE A 177 4.82 18.79 2.27
CA ILE A 177 3.55 18.23 2.79
C ILE A 177 2.47 19.32 2.80
N ALA A 178 2.79 20.52 3.30
CA ALA A 178 1.84 21.64 3.35
C ALA A 178 1.43 22.13 1.94
N GLN A 179 2.33 22.05 0.97
CA GLN A 179 2.02 22.34 -0.44
C GLN A 179 1.10 21.28 -1.03
N LEU A 180 1.45 19.99 -0.91
CA LEU A 180 0.66 18.87 -1.43
C LEU A 180 -0.75 18.85 -0.83
N LYS A 181 -0.90 19.11 0.47
CA LYS A 181 -2.21 19.23 1.12
C LYS A 181 -3.05 20.36 0.53
N ARG A 182 -2.45 21.53 0.26
CA ARG A 182 -3.15 22.67 -0.36
C ARG A 182 -3.57 22.35 -1.80
N GLU A 183 -2.73 21.65 -2.55
CA GLU A 183 -3.03 21.23 -3.91
C GLU A 183 -4.16 20.19 -3.95
N LEU A 184 -4.08 19.18 -3.08
CA LEU A 184 -5.12 18.17 -2.91
C LEU A 184 -6.49 18.80 -2.58
N GLN A 185 -6.52 19.75 -1.64
CA GLN A 185 -7.74 20.49 -1.31
C GLN A 185 -8.34 21.28 -2.49
N ARG A 186 -7.51 21.80 -3.41
CA ARG A 186 -8.00 22.48 -4.61
C ARG A 186 -8.64 21.50 -5.57
N ILE A 187 -8.02 20.33 -5.78
CA ILE A 187 -8.56 19.29 -6.66
C ILE A 187 -9.84 18.70 -6.08
N ASP A 188 -9.89 18.45 -4.78
CA ASP A 188 -11.08 17.92 -4.11
C ASP A 188 -12.27 18.88 -4.25
N LYS A 189 -12.06 20.21 -4.11
CA LYS A 189 -13.11 21.20 -4.38
C LYS A 189 -13.67 21.11 -5.80
N GLN A 190 -12.81 20.89 -6.80
CA GLN A 190 -13.26 20.71 -8.19
C GLN A 190 -14.06 19.41 -8.35
N LYS A 191 -13.61 18.31 -7.72
CA LYS A 191 -14.33 17.03 -7.74
C LYS A 191 -15.70 17.14 -7.07
N THR A 192 -15.83 17.86 -5.94
CA THR A 192 -17.12 18.10 -5.29
C THR A 192 -18.11 18.82 -6.21
N VAL A 193 -17.66 19.83 -6.98
CA VAL A 193 -18.52 20.54 -7.94
C VAL A 193 -18.96 19.62 -9.09
N GLN A 194 -18.07 18.76 -9.59
CA GLN A 194 -18.45 17.75 -10.57
C GLN A 194 -19.45 16.74 -10.00
N ARG A 195 -19.31 16.35 -8.72
CA ARG A 195 -20.24 15.46 -8.02
C ARG A 195 -21.61 16.10 -7.81
N SER A 196 -21.67 17.38 -7.43
CA SER A 196 -22.94 18.10 -7.26
C SER A 196 -23.73 18.27 -8.56
N ASN A 197 -23.05 18.20 -9.71
CA ASN A 197 -23.69 18.21 -11.04
C ASN A 197 -24.20 16.83 -11.51
N ARG A 198 -23.92 15.75 -10.75
CA ARG A 198 -24.49 14.42 -11.00
C ARG A 198 -25.82 14.37 -10.25
N GLY A 199 -26.94 14.42 -10.98
CA GLY A 199 -28.30 14.49 -10.40
C GLY A 199 -28.68 13.30 -9.49
N LYS A 200 -29.95 13.22 -9.09
CA LYS A 200 -30.56 12.20 -8.18
C LYS A 200 -30.57 10.75 -8.74
N MET A 201 -29.50 10.29 -9.37
CA MET A 201 -29.37 8.92 -9.87
C MET A 201 -28.85 8.01 -8.75
N VAL A 202 -29.34 6.77 -8.70
CA VAL A 202 -28.89 5.77 -7.73
C VAL A 202 -27.39 5.50 -7.94
N ARG A 203 -26.63 5.49 -6.85
CA ARG A 203 -25.18 5.25 -6.82
C ARG A 203 -24.88 3.93 -6.17
N VAL A 204 -24.12 3.10 -6.87
CA VAL A 204 -23.70 1.78 -6.43
C VAL A 204 -22.17 1.74 -6.44
N ALA A 205 -21.55 1.36 -5.32
CA ALA A 205 -20.10 1.21 -5.24
C ALA A 205 -19.70 -0.25 -5.06
N LEU A 206 -18.72 -0.71 -5.86
CA LEU A 206 -18.09 -2.01 -5.70
C LEU A 206 -17.01 -1.91 -4.61
N VAL A 207 -17.16 -2.65 -3.52
CA VAL A 207 -16.18 -2.75 -2.45
C VAL A 207 -15.73 -4.20 -2.30
N GLY A 208 -14.58 -4.42 -1.65
CA GLY A 208 -14.06 -5.77 -1.44
C GLY A 208 -12.53 -5.79 -1.43
N TYR A 209 -11.97 -6.93 -1.05
CA TYR A 209 -10.53 -7.13 -0.97
C TYR A 209 -9.85 -6.91 -2.33
N THR A 210 -8.55 -6.66 -2.33
CA THR A 210 -7.78 -6.61 -3.59
C THR A 210 -7.85 -7.95 -4.32
N ASN A 211 -7.86 -7.91 -5.66
CA ASN A 211 -7.92 -9.09 -6.52
C ASN A 211 -9.18 -10.00 -6.42
N VAL A 212 -10.27 -9.54 -5.80
CA VAL A 212 -11.57 -10.29 -5.75
C VAL A 212 -12.38 -10.23 -7.05
N GLY A 213 -11.91 -9.48 -8.06
CA GLY A 213 -12.58 -9.34 -9.36
C GLY A 213 -13.57 -8.17 -9.48
N LYS A 214 -13.42 -7.10 -8.66
CA LYS A 214 -14.26 -5.88 -8.77
C LYS A 214 -14.25 -5.28 -10.17
N SER A 215 -13.08 -5.06 -10.76
CA SER A 215 -12.97 -4.45 -12.10
C SER A 215 -13.53 -5.37 -13.18
N THR A 216 -13.35 -6.69 -13.05
CA THR A 216 -13.97 -7.70 -13.94
C THR A 216 -15.50 -7.63 -13.87
N LEU A 217 -16.07 -7.53 -12.66
CA LEU A 217 -17.51 -7.36 -12.46
C LEU A 217 -18.01 -6.02 -13.04
N MET A 218 -17.25 -4.95 -12.85
CA MET A 218 -17.56 -3.63 -13.42
C MET A 218 -17.64 -3.71 -14.95
N ASN A 219 -16.71 -4.43 -15.59
CA ASN A 219 -16.71 -4.62 -17.05
C ASN A 219 -17.92 -5.38 -17.55
N ALA A 220 -18.21 -6.50 -16.89
CA ALA A 220 -19.36 -7.33 -17.23
C ALA A 220 -20.67 -6.53 -17.15
N LEU A 221 -20.83 -5.71 -16.10
CA LEU A 221 -22.02 -4.88 -15.90
C LEU A 221 -22.07 -3.67 -16.83
N SER A 222 -20.93 -3.05 -17.13
CA SER A 222 -20.87 -1.82 -17.94
C SER A 222 -20.70 -2.06 -19.45
N LYS A 223 -20.55 -3.31 -19.89
CA LYS A 223 -20.23 -3.70 -21.28
C LYS A 223 -19.04 -2.91 -21.84
N SER A 224 -18.02 -2.70 -21.00
CA SER A 224 -16.83 -1.91 -21.37
C SER A 224 -15.54 -2.64 -20.98
N GLU A 225 -14.45 -2.31 -21.66
CA GLU A 225 -13.11 -2.85 -21.39
C GLU A 225 -12.38 -1.95 -20.37
N VAL A 226 -12.60 -2.15 -19.07
CA VAL A 226 -11.64 -1.72 -18.04
C VAL A 226 -10.54 -2.78 -17.99
N PHE A 227 -9.28 -2.35 -17.92
CA PHE A 227 -8.14 -3.26 -17.87
C PHE A 227 -8.16 -4.03 -16.54
N ALA A 228 -8.43 -5.33 -16.57
CA ALA A 228 -8.40 -6.22 -15.40
C ALA A 228 -7.15 -7.10 -15.48
N GLU A 229 -6.10 -6.74 -14.72
CA GLU A 229 -4.91 -7.59 -14.55
C GLU A 229 -5.01 -8.38 -13.25
N ASN A 230 -4.42 -9.59 -13.22
CA ASN A 230 -4.20 -10.35 -11.99
C ASN A 230 -3.03 -9.75 -11.19
N LYS A 231 -3.21 -8.52 -10.70
CA LYS A 231 -2.23 -7.77 -9.90
C LYS A 231 -2.95 -7.01 -8.78
N LEU A 232 -2.27 -6.79 -7.66
CA LEU A 232 -2.83 -6.00 -6.57
C LEU A 232 -2.98 -4.53 -7.00
N PHE A 233 -4.02 -3.87 -6.49
CA PHE A 233 -4.30 -2.45 -6.75
C PHE A 233 -4.44 -2.09 -8.24
N ALA A 234 -5.04 -2.99 -9.04
CA ALA A 234 -5.36 -2.74 -10.45
C ALA A 234 -6.14 -1.42 -10.68
N THR A 235 -6.98 -1.02 -9.71
CA THR A 235 -7.72 0.25 -9.71
C THR A 235 -7.29 1.12 -8.53
N LEU A 236 -6.63 2.24 -8.82
CA LEU A 236 -6.30 3.28 -7.83
C LEU A 236 -7.27 4.47 -7.89
N ASP A 237 -7.66 4.86 -9.10
CA ASP A 237 -8.63 5.92 -9.34
C ASP A 237 -10.04 5.35 -9.41
N THR A 238 -11.01 5.98 -8.73
CA THR A 238 -12.41 5.57 -8.84
C THR A 238 -12.92 5.81 -10.26
N THR A 239 -13.36 4.74 -10.92
CA THR A 239 -14.02 4.85 -12.23
C THR A 239 -15.51 4.81 -12.01
N VAL A 240 -16.23 5.84 -12.48
CA VAL A 240 -17.70 5.92 -12.40
C VAL A 240 -18.28 5.74 -13.78
N ARG A 241 -19.20 4.78 -13.94
CA ARG A 241 -19.88 4.51 -15.21
C ARG A 241 -21.39 4.51 -15.01
N LYS A 242 -22.12 4.97 -16.03
CA LYS A 242 -23.56 4.82 -16.09
C LYS A 242 -23.89 3.43 -16.62
N VAL A 243 -24.59 2.64 -15.82
CA VAL A 243 -25.08 1.30 -16.18
C VAL A 243 -26.60 1.34 -16.26
N ILE A 244 -27.18 0.56 -17.17
CA ILE A 244 -28.63 0.43 -17.34
C ILE A 244 -28.96 -1.06 -17.31
N ILE A 245 -29.76 -1.47 -16.34
CA ILE A 245 -30.31 -2.84 -16.22
C ILE A 245 -31.83 -2.70 -16.22
N ASP A 246 -32.52 -3.43 -17.11
CA ASP A 246 -34.00 -3.44 -17.21
C ASP A 246 -34.65 -2.05 -17.16
N ASN A 247 -34.07 -1.09 -17.91
CA ASN A 247 -34.45 0.32 -17.98
C ASN A 247 -34.22 1.17 -16.70
N LEU A 248 -33.54 0.64 -15.69
CA LEU A 248 -33.13 1.39 -14.50
C LEU A 248 -31.68 1.88 -14.64
N PRO A 249 -31.45 3.20 -14.83
CA PRO A 249 -30.11 3.76 -14.90
C PRO A 249 -29.55 4.00 -13.49
N PHE A 250 -28.32 3.58 -13.26
CA PHE A 250 -27.56 3.88 -12.04
C PHE A 250 -26.09 4.18 -12.35
N LEU A 251 -25.40 4.79 -11.40
CA LEU A 251 -23.96 5.00 -11.44
C LEU A 251 -23.29 3.83 -10.72
N LEU A 252 -22.39 3.14 -11.40
CA LEU A 252 -21.54 2.10 -10.84
C LEU A 252 -20.12 2.64 -10.69
N SER A 253 -19.60 2.59 -9.47
CA SER A 253 -18.27 3.08 -9.12
C SER A 253 -17.37 1.91 -8.72
N ASP A 254 -16.24 1.71 -9.41
CA ASP A 254 -15.18 0.79 -8.98
C ASP A 254 -14.26 1.53 -8.01
N THR A 255 -13.97 0.92 -6.85
CA THR A 255 -13.16 1.51 -5.80
C THR A 255 -11.84 0.78 -5.61
N VAL A 256 -10.91 1.42 -4.92
CA VAL A 256 -9.65 0.78 -4.51
C VAL A 256 -9.97 -0.47 -3.71
N GLY A 257 -9.26 -1.57 -4.01
CA GLY A 257 -9.40 -2.80 -3.23
C GLY A 257 -8.81 -2.65 -1.83
N PHE A 258 -9.51 -3.17 -0.84
CA PHE A 258 -9.02 -3.19 0.53
C PHE A 258 -7.93 -4.25 0.70
N ILE A 259 -7.00 -3.99 1.62
CA ILE A 259 -5.95 -4.93 2.00
C ILE A 259 -5.78 -4.86 3.52
N ARG A 260 -5.31 -5.95 4.14
CA ARG A 260 -4.94 -5.94 5.56
C ARG A 260 -3.75 -5.02 5.81
N LYS A 261 -3.69 -4.49 7.04
CA LYS A 261 -2.66 -3.55 7.51
C LYS A 261 -2.52 -2.35 6.54
N LEU A 262 -3.65 -1.80 6.08
CA LEU A 262 -3.61 -0.61 5.22
C LEU A 262 -3.07 0.57 6.05
N PRO A 263 -2.09 1.33 5.55
CA PRO A 263 -1.47 2.39 6.34
C PRO A 263 -2.49 3.50 6.68
N HIS A 264 -2.52 3.96 7.93
CA HIS A 264 -3.49 4.99 8.36
C HIS A 264 -3.34 6.31 7.59
N ASP A 265 -2.11 6.75 7.30
CA ASP A 265 -1.84 7.95 6.49
C ASP A 265 -2.41 7.82 5.07
N LEU A 266 -2.47 6.59 4.59
CA LEU A 266 -2.97 6.25 3.27
C LEU A 266 -4.50 6.15 3.25
N VAL A 267 -5.14 5.69 4.32
CA VAL A 267 -6.59 5.80 4.52
C VAL A 267 -7.02 7.28 4.51
N GLU A 268 -6.28 8.16 5.21
CA GLU A 268 -6.56 9.60 5.22
C GLU A 268 -6.40 10.21 3.81
N SER A 269 -5.39 9.78 3.07
CA SER A 269 -5.12 10.24 1.71
C SER A 269 -6.15 9.73 0.70
N PHE A 270 -6.68 8.51 0.88
CA PHE A 270 -7.75 7.94 0.06
C PHE A 270 -9.15 8.40 0.45
N LYS A 271 -9.30 9.28 1.44
CA LYS A 271 -10.61 9.75 1.92
C LYS A 271 -11.52 10.27 0.80
N SER A 272 -10.98 10.97 -0.21
CA SER A 272 -11.77 11.46 -1.33
C SER A 272 -12.18 10.36 -2.33
N THR A 273 -11.40 9.28 -2.47
CA THR A 273 -11.77 8.04 -3.18
C THR A 273 -12.80 7.23 -2.41
N LEU A 274 -12.69 7.20 -1.07
CA LEU A 274 -13.62 6.56 -0.16
C LEU A 274 -14.92 7.36 0.02
N ASP A 275 -14.93 8.65 -0.29
CA ASP A 275 -16.15 9.45 -0.32
C ASP A 275 -17.16 8.89 -1.34
N GLU A 276 -16.72 8.24 -2.42
CA GLU A 276 -17.63 7.57 -3.35
C GLU A 276 -18.38 6.40 -2.67
N VAL A 277 -17.70 5.67 -1.78
CA VAL A 277 -18.31 4.65 -0.92
C VAL A 277 -19.27 5.31 0.08
N ARG A 278 -18.88 6.44 0.69
CA ARG A 278 -19.69 7.20 1.65
C ARG A 278 -20.88 7.94 1.03
N GLU A 279 -20.85 8.17 -0.26
CA GLU A 279 -21.95 8.77 -1.02
C GLU A 279 -22.84 7.72 -1.69
N ALA A 280 -22.39 6.48 -1.86
CA ALA A 280 -23.17 5.41 -2.48
C ALA A 280 -24.50 5.13 -1.75
N ASP A 281 -25.55 4.87 -2.51
CA ASP A 281 -26.85 4.46 -1.95
C ASP A 281 -26.88 2.94 -1.66
N LEU A 282 -25.99 2.18 -2.31
CA LEU A 282 -25.83 0.73 -2.17
C LEU A 282 -24.35 0.33 -2.32
N LEU A 283 -23.89 -0.59 -1.47
CA LEU A 283 -22.58 -1.21 -1.60
C LEU A 283 -22.71 -2.65 -2.10
N LEU A 284 -21.92 -3.01 -3.12
CA LEU A 284 -21.74 -4.39 -3.55
C LEU A 284 -20.39 -4.87 -3.03
N ASN A 285 -20.41 -5.70 -1.99
CA ASN A 285 -19.21 -6.28 -1.42
C ASN A 285 -18.85 -7.57 -2.15
N VAL A 286 -17.86 -7.48 -3.04
CA VAL A 286 -17.37 -8.59 -3.86
C VAL A 286 -16.36 -9.40 -3.05
N VAL A 287 -16.63 -10.70 -2.95
CA VAL A 287 -15.86 -11.65 -2.16
C VAL A 287 -15.39 -12.78 -3.07
N ASP A 288 -14.12 -13.14 -2.99
CA ASP A 288 -13.58 -14.30 -3.70
C ASP A 288 -13.84 -15.59 -2.90
N ILE A 289 -14.77 -16.44 -3.35
CA ILE A 289 -15.12 -17.67 -2.64
C ILE A 289 -14.06 -18.78 -2.74
N SER A 290 -13.17 -18.69 -3.73
CA SER A 290 -12.08 -19.65 -3.89
C SER A 290 -10.98 -19.49 -2.84
N HIS A 291 -10.94 -18.32 -2.17
CA HIS A 291 -9.92 -18.01 -1.18
C HIS A 291 -10.27 -18.67 0.17
N PRO A 292 -9.38 -19.48 0.78
CA PRO A 292 -9.70 -20.21 2.02
C PRO A 292 -10.04 -19.30 3.21
N THR A 293 -9.58 -18.05 3.19
CA THR A 293 -9.85 -17.04 4.23
C THR A 293 -10.77 -15.91 3.78
N PHE A 294 -11.72 -16.20 2.89
CA PHE A 294 -12.69 -15.21 2.44
C PHE A 294 -13.50 -14.58 3.60
N GLU A 295 -13.75 -15.32 4.68
CA GLU A 295 -14.42 -14.81 5.88
C GLU A 295 -13.59 -13.70 6.57
N GLU A 296 -12.29 -13.91 6.75
CA GLU A 296 -11.39 -12.89 7.31
C GLU A 296 -11.30 -11.67 6.40
N GLN A 297 -11.33 -11.86 5.07
CA GLN A 297 -11.37 -10.75 4.12
C GLN A 297 -12.66 -9.93 4.26
N ILE A 298 -13.81 -10.57 4.46
CA ILE A 298 -15.08 -9.88 4.75
C ILE A 298 -14.96 -9.06 6.03
N GLU A 299 -14.38 -9.63 7.09
CA GLU A 299 -14.16 -8.92 8.36
C GLU A 299 -13.27 -7.68 8.19
N VAL A 300 -12.17 -7.81 7.44
CA VAL A 300 -11.28 -6.68 7.14
C VAL A 300 -12.03 -5.59 6.39
N VAL A 301 -12.81 -5.95 5.36
CA VAL A 301 -13.63 -5.00 4.59
C VAL A 301 -14.64 -4.30 5.50
N ASN A 302 -15.37 -5.05 6.33
CA ASN A 302 -16.37 -4.50 7.24
C ASN A 302 -15.75 -3.51 8.25
N ARG A 303 -14.62 -3.88 8.87
CA ARG A 303 -13.89 -2.98 9.78
C ARG A 303 -13.47 -1.70 9.08
N THR A 304 -12.96 -1.80 7.85
CA THR A 304 -12.59 -0.62 7.08
C THR A 304 -13.81 0.24 6.70
N LEU A 305 -14.96 -0.38 6.39
CA LEU A 305 -16.22 0.33 6.14
C LEU A 305 -16.71 1.09 7.40
N GLU A 306 -16.51 0.53 8.59
CA GLU A 306 -16.78 1.21 9.86
C GLU A 306 -15.87 2.41 10.10
N GLU A 307 -14.55 2.25 9.89
CA GLU A 307 -13.56 3.33 10.05
C GLU A 307 -13.88 4.55 9.16
N ILE A 308 -14.40 4.31 7.95
CA ILE A 308 -14.78 5.37 7.00
C ILE A 308 -16.22 5.87 7.18
N LYS A 309 -16.96 5.34 8.18
CA LYS A 309 -18.37 5.66 8.46
C LYS A 309 -19.29 5.42 7.26
N ALA A 310 -19.22 4.23 6.68
CA ALA A 310 -20.07 3.77 5.59
C ALA A 310 -20.83 2.46 5.92
N ASN A 311 -20.90 2.09 7.19
CA ASN A 311 -21.53 0.86 7.69
C ASN A 311 -23.06 0.97 7.84
N ASP A 312 -23.64 2.16 7.67
CA ASP A 312 -25.07 2.44 7.72
C ASP A 312 -25.81 2.14 6.41
N LYS A 313 -25.07 1.71 5.39
CA LYS A 313 -25.56 1.49 4.02
C LYS A 313 -26.04 0.06 3.82
N PRO A 314 -27.01 -0.16 2.90
CA PRO A 314 -27.32 -1.51 2.46
C PRO A 314 -26.10 -2.10 1.75
N ILE A 315 -25.74 -3.32 2.14
CA ILE A 315 -24.62 -4.09 1.57
C ILE A 315 -25.19 -5.37 0.96
N ILE A 316 -24.86 -5.64 -0.30
CA ILE A 316 -25.11 -6.94 -0.94
C ILE A 316 -23.77 -7.66 -1.07
N LEU A 317 -23.69 -8.86 -0.50
CA LEU A 317 -22.54 -9.74 -0.68
C LEU A 317 -22.64 -10.43 -2.05
N VAL A 318 -21.56 -10.36 -2.82
CA VAL A 318 -21.42 -11.00 -4.13
C VAL A 318 -20.27 -11.98 -4.05
N PHE A 319 -20.58 -13.27 -3.91
CA PHE A 319 -19.59 -14.33 -4.00
C PHE A 319 -19.20 -14.54 -5.47
N ASN A 320 -17.99 -14.12 -5.78
CA ASN A 320 -17.39 -14.18 -7.11
C ASN A 320 -16.39 -15.34 -7.21
N LYS A 321 -15.94 -15.64 -8.44
CA LYS A 321 -15.03 -16.75 -8.78
C LYS A 321 -15.59 -18.14 -8.44
N ILE A 322 -16.87 -18.35 -8.71
CA ILE A 322 -17.54 -19.66 -8.54
C ILE A 322 -17.09 -20.71 -9.57
N ASP A 323 -16.38 -20.28 -10.61
CA ASP A 323 -15.81 -21.09 -11.68
C ASP A 323 -14.46 -21.71 -11.35
N ALA A 324 -13.85 -21.32 -10.22
CA ALA A 324 -12.52 -21.72 -9.78
C ALA A 324 -12.40 -23.17 -9.28
#